data_AF-A0A2N2ME94-F1
#
_entry.id   AF-A0A2N2ME94-F1
#
_cell.length_a   1.000
_cell.length_b   1.000
_cell.length_c   1.000
_cell.angle_alpha   90.00
_cell.angle_beta   90.00
_cell.angle_gamma   90.00
#
_symmetry.space_group_name_H-M   'P 1'
#
loop_
_entity.id
_entity.type
_entity.pdbx_description
1 polymer ?
#
loop_
_entity_poly.entity_id
_entity_poly.type
_entity_poly.pdbx_seq_one_letter_code
_entity_poly.pdbx_strand_id
1 'polypeptide(L)'
;PWQGLRFIRQERTWRFYGVAGETKQIDFIQPMSLVKVYFLEADGDLSFTWAATEIQFSGKPVYSLISHPIQEGQLIGVQLKGDYVTQNGVYWEDCESDYCHLAQMIDTMIVLDDVGTGLTNGFIRYGWEPPTYPMYGFLCWQIISTNDEPDKPLLIGQE
;
A
#
# COMPACT_ATOMS: atom_id res chain seq x y z
N PRO A 1 -11.89 6.49 11.34
CA PRO A 1 -10.88 5.40 11.30
C PRO A 1 -11.46 4.16 11.99
N TRP A 2 -11.03 2.96 11.58
CA TRP A 2 -11.45 1.67 12.14
C TRP A 2 -10.26 0.72 12.24
N GLN A 3 -10.41 -0.37 13.01
CA GLN A 3 -9.43 -1.46 13.06
C GLN A 3 -9.60 -2.44 11.90
N GLY A 4 -8.48 -3.04 11.48
CA GLY A 4 -8.40 -4.01 10.42
C GLY A 4 -8.61 -3.44 9.01
N LEU A 5 -8.24 -4.26 8.02
CA LEU A 5 -8.53 -3.99 6.62
C LEU A 5 -10.02 -4.15 6.33
N ARG A 6 -10.59 -3.22 5.55
CA ARG A 6 -11.99 -3.30 5.10
C ARG A 6 -12.13 -2.93 3.63
N PHE A 7 -13.07 -3.59 2.96
CA PHE A 7 -13.52 -3.19 1.64
C PHE A 7 -14.69 -2.21 1.73
N ILE A 8 -14.53 -1.04 1.13
CA ILE A 8 -15.54 0.02 1.05
C ILE A 8 -16.24 -0.09 -0.31
N ARG A 9 -17.41 -0.73 -0.34
CA ARG A 9 -18.11 -1.08 -1.58
C ARG A 9 -18.42 0.12 -2.47
N GLN A 10 -18.82 1.23 -1.88
CA GLN A 10 -19.20 2.44 -2.60
C GLN A 10 -18.02 3.10 -3.31
N GLU A 11 -16.81 2.93 -2.76
CA GLU A 11 -15.59 3.52 -3.29
C GLU A 11 -14.78 2.55 -4.15
N ARG A 12 -15.14 1.25 -4.13
CA ARG A 12 -14.36 0.17 -4.73
C ARG A 12 -12.91 0.16 -4.22
N THR A 13 -12.76 0.29 -2.90
CA THR A 13 -11.47 0.53 -2.24
C THR A 13 -11.26 -0.45 -1.09
N TRP A 14 -10.06 -1.03 -1.01
CA TRP A 14 -9.58 -1.64 0.22
C TRP A 14 -8.85 -0.58 1.05
N ARG A 15 -9.16 -0.48 2.36
CA ARG A 15 -8.55 0.53 3.23
C ARG A 15 -8.40 0.03 4.67
N PHE A 16 -7.25 0.35 5.27
CA PHE A 16 -7.04 0.33 6.71
C PHE A 16 -6.44 1.67 7.16
N TYR A 17 -6.46 1.91 8.47
CA TYR A 17 -5.85 3.10 9.05
C TYR A 17 -4.70 2.69 9.97
N GLY A 18 -3.68 3.54 10.00
CA GLY A 18 -2.52 3.35 10.85
C GLY A 18 -1.83 4.67 11.15
N VAL A 19 -0.82 4.59 12.01
CA VAL A 19 0.04 5.71 12.39
C VAL A 19 1.36 5.58 11.65
N ALA A 20 1.77 6.65 10.98
CA ALA A 20 3.05 6.72 10.29
C ALA A 20 4.21 6.71 11.29
N GLY A 21 5.23 5.90 11.00
CA GLY A 21 6.47 5.77 11.76
C GLY A 21 7.67 6.29 10.98
N GLU A 22 8.82 5.64 11.17
CA GLU A 22 10.04 5.98 10.45
C GLU A 22 9.91 5.79 8.92
N THR A 23 10.73 6.52 8.18
CA THR A 23 10.86 6.37 6.73
C THR A 23 12.18 5.69 6.38
N LYS A 24 12.22 5.01 5.24
CA LYS A 24 13.41 4.33 4.72
C LYS A 24 13.41 4.40 3.20
N GLN A 25 14.59 4.59 2.62
CA GLN A 25 14.79 4.37 1.19
C GLN A 25 15.34 2.96 0.95
N ILE A 26 14.83 2.32 -0.08
CA ILE A 26 15.31 1.02 -0.55
C ILE A 26 15.67 1.12 -2.02
N ASP A 27 16.70 0.38 -2.41
CA ASP A 27 17.00 0.10 -3.80
C ASP A 27 16.56 -1.33 -4.10
N PHE A 28 15.48 -1.47 -4.85
CA PHE A 28 14.89 -2.76 -5.22
C PHE A 28 14.91 -2.92 -6.75
N ILE A 29 13.86 -3.45 -7.37
CA ILE A 29 13.69 -3.39 -8.84
C ILE A 29 13.71 -1.94 -9.33
N GLN A 30 13.10 -1.05 -8.55
CA GLN A 30 13.16 0.40 -8.70
C GLN A 30 13.52 1.01 -7.34
N PRO A 31 14.20 2.16 -7.29
CA PRO A 31 14.38 2.91 -6.04
C PRO A 31 13.02 3.37 -5.49
N MET A 32 12.80 3.19 -4.19
CA MET A 32 11.55 3.53 -3.52
C MET A 32 11.78 4.18 -2.16
N SER A 33 10.91 5.13 -1.83
CA SER A 33 10.75 5.65 -0.47
C SER A 33 9.61 4.90 0.21
N LEU A 34 9.84 4.42 1.43
CA LEU A 34 8.87 3.71 2.24
C LEU A 34 8.61 4.46 3.55
N VAL A 35 7.40 4.33 4.08
CA VAL A 35 7.03 4.73 5.44
C VAL A 35 6.54 3.50 6.21
N LYS A 36 6.96 3.37 7.47
CA LYS A 36 6.43 2.35 8.36
C LYS A 36 5.04 2.76 8.82
N VAL A 37 4.12 1.81 8.88
CA VAL A 37 2.72 2.04 9.26
C VAL A 37 2.37 1.07 10.37
N TYR A 38 2.12 1.60 11.57
CA TYR A 38 1.61 0.83 12.70
C TYR A 38 0.09 0.81 12.66
N PHE A 39 -0.53 -0.36 12.68
CA PHE A 39 -1.98 -0.50 12.54
C PHE A 39 -2.53 -1.58 13.47
N LEU A 40 -3.84 -1.51 13.75
CA LEU A 40 -4.54 -2.53 14.52
C LEU A 40 -5.15 -3.56 13.56
N GLU A 41 -4.88 -4.83 13.82
CA GLU A 41 -5.49 -5.96 13.15
C GLU A 41 -6.99 -6.09 13.50
N ALA A 42 -7.69 -7.05 12.89
CA ALA A 42 -9.13 -7.19 13.08
C ALA A 42 -9.50 -7.60 14.51
N ASP A 43 -8.64 -8.33 15.20
CA ASP A 43 -8.75 -8.73 16.61
C ASP A 43 -8.26 -7.66 17.59
N GLY A 44 -7.65 -6.58 17.09
CA GLY A 44 -7.14 -5.47 17.87
C GLY A 44 -5.65 -5.56 18.22
N ASP A 45 -4.93 -6.58 17.73
CA ASP A 45 -3.49 -6.68 17.95
C ASP A 45 -2.74 -5.61 17.15
N LEU A 46 -1.66 -5.09 17.75
CA LEU A 46 -0.80 -4.10 17.11
C LEU A 46 0.18 -4.79 16.19
N SER A 47 0.16 -4.38 14.92
CA SER A 47 1.04 -4.88 13.87
C SER A 47 1.68 -3.71 13.11
N PHE A 48 2.59 -4.03 12.19
CA PHE A 48 3.17 -3.01 11.33
C PHE A 48 3.41 -3.53 9.91
N THR A 49 3.44 -2.61 8.97
CA THR A 49 3.88 -2.85 7.59
C THR A 49 4.69 -1.67 7.09
N TRP A 50 5.34 -1.83 5.94
CA TRP A 50 5.93 -0.74 5.19
C TRP A 50 5.04 -0.42 3.99
N ALA A 51 4.81 0.85 3.71
CA ALA A 51 4.07 1.31 2.55
C ALA A 51 4.92 2.26 1.72
N ALA A 52 4.93 2.08 0.40
CA ALA A 52 5.64 2.93 -0.52
C ALA A 52 4.99 4.31 -0.59
N THR A 53 5.79 5.36 -0.47
CA THR A 53 5.37 6.75 -0.65
C THR A 53 5.74 7.25 -2.04
N GLU A 54 6.88 6.82 -2.57
CA GLU A 54 7.41 7.27 -3.86
C GLU A 54 8.13 6.12 -4.58
N ILE A 55 8.05 6.12 -5.90
CA ILE A 55 8.71 5.15 -6.78
C ILE A 55 9.43 5.92 -7.88
N GLN A 56 10.72 5.66 -8.09
CA GLN A 56 11.50 6.26 -9.17
C GLN A 56 11.62 5.27 -10.33
N PHE A 57 10.77 5.40 -11.34
CA PHE A 57 10.89 4.62 -12.57
C PHE A 57 12.01 5.16 -13.46
N SER A 58 12.76 4.28 -14.12
CA SER A 58 13.86 4.68 -14.99
C SER A 58 13.38 5.56 -16.15
N GLY A 59 13.98 6.75 -16.30
CA GLY A 59 13.63 7.70 -17.36
C GLY A 59 12.28 8.41 -17.19
N LYS A 60 11.58 8.22 -16.07
CA LYS A 60 10.29 8.87 -15.76
C LYS A 60 10.40 9.77 -14.52
N PRO A 61 9.48 10.73 -14.32
CA PRO A 61 9.34 11.46 -13.06
C PRO A 61 9.07 10.52 -11.87
N VAL A 62 9.32 11.01 -10.65
CA VAL A 62 8.96 10.29 -9.43
C VAL A 62 7.44 10.08 -9.40
N TYR A 63 7.02 8.83 -9.23
CA TYR A 63 5.63 8.46 -9.05
C TYR A 63 5.28 8.50 -7.58
N SER A 64 4.38 9.41 -7.19
CA SER A 64 3.95 9.58 -5.80
C SER A 64 2.72 8.75 -5.48
N LEU A 65 2.78 8.00 -4.39
CA LEU A 65 1.65 7.30 -3.77
C LEU A 65 1.02 8.10 -2.63
N ILE A 66 1.54 9.29 -2.34
CA ILE A 66 1.04 10.23 -1.33
C ILE A 66 0.48 11.49 -2.01
N SER A 67 -0.60 12.03 -1.46
CA SER A 67 -1.15 13.34 -1.81
C SER A 67 -0.38 14.50 -1.17
N HIS A 68 0.12 14.28 0.04
CA HIS A 68 0.79 15.26 0.87
C HIS A 68 1.94 14.60 1.64
N PRO A 69 2.99 15.36 2.03
CA PRO A 69 4.07 14.84 2.87
C PRO A 69 3.53 14.21 4.16
N ILE A 70 4.00 13.00 4.47
CA ILE A 70 3.63 12.28 5.68
C ILE A 70 4.58 12.67 6.81
N GLN A 71 4.03 12.92 7.99
CA GLN A 71 4.78 13.16 9.23
C GLN A 71 4.74 11.95 10.14
N GLU A 72 5.81 11.69 10.89
CA GLU A 72 5.81 10.67 11.93
C GLU A 72 4.74 10.98 12.99
N GLY A 73 4.03 9.95 13.45
CA GLY A 73 2.90 10.07 14.36
C GLY A 73 1.58 10.47 13.69
N GLN A 74 1.58 10.75 12.39
CA GLN A 74 0.36 11.11 11.66
C GLN A 74 -0.56 9.90 11.45
N LEU A 75 -1.86 10.09 11.70
CA LEU A 75 -2.87 9.12 11.32
C LEU A 75 -3.13 9.18 9.81
N ILE A 76 -2.85 8.07 9.13
CA ILE A 76 -2.96 7.91 7.68
C ILE A 76 -3.94 6.78 7.34
N GLY A 77 -4.56 6.88 6.17
CA GLY A 77 -5.27 5.76 5.55
C GLY A 77 -4.38 5.14 4.47
N VAL A 78 -4.15 3.84 4.54
CA VAL A 78 -3.49 3.10 3.46
C VAL A 78 -4.59 2.41 2.66
N GLN A 79 -4.63 2.68 1.36
CA GLN A 79 -5.72 2.27 0.51
C GLN A 79 -5.26 1.77 -0.84
N LEU A 80 -6.03 0.86 -1.41
CA LEU A 80 -5.90 0.48 -2.81
C LEU A 80 -7.22 0.73 -3.52
N LYS A 81 -7.16 1.63 -4.50
CA LYS A 81 -8.30 2.05 -5.34
C LYS A 81 -7.90 2.01 -6.81
N GLY A 82 -8.80 1.51 -7.65
CA GLY A 82 -8.63 1.44 -9.11
C GLY A 82 -9.58 0.44 -9.75
N ASP A 83 -9.62 0.41 -11.08
CA ASP A 83 -10.48 -0.50 -11.84
C ASP A 83 -10.09 -1.97 -11.72
N TYR A 84 -8.90 -2.24 -11.20
CA TYR A 84 -8.34 -3.56 -10.89
C TYR A 84 -8.68 -4.04 -9.46
N VAL A 85 -9.43 -3.27 -8.67
CA VAL A 85 -9.76 -3.58 -7.26
C VAL A 85 -11.18 -4.13 -7.13
N THR A 86 -11.41 -5.18 -6.35
CA THR A 86 -12.75 -5.72 -6.07
C THR A 86 -12.88 -6.19 -4.62
N GLN A 87 -14.11 -6.51 -4.19
CA GLN A 87 -14.32 -7.13 -2.87
C GLN A 87 -13.63 -8.51 -2.76
N ASN A 88 -13.40 -9.19 -3.88
CA ASN A 88 -12.81 -10.53 -3.89
C ASN A 88 -11.29 -10.50 -4.00
N GLY A 89 -10.72 -9.34 -4.27
CA GLY A 89 -9.27 -9.17 -4.35
C GLY A 89 -8.84 -8.12 -5.36
N VAL A 90 -7.57 -8.19 -5.73
CA VAL A 90 -6.89 -7.25 -6.61
C VAL A 90 -6.38 -8.00 -7.85
N TYR A 91 -6.72 -7.51 -9.03
CA TYR A 91 -6.43 -8.11 -10.33
C TYR A 91 -5.53 -7.18 -11.13
N TRP A 92 -4.24 -7.13 -10.79
CA TRP A 92 -3.28 -6.20 -11.40
C TRP A 92 -3.19 -6.30 -12.93
N GLU A 93 -3.53 -7.46 -13.48
CA GLU A 93 -3.64 -7.68 -14.93
C GLU A 93 -4.68 -6.78 -15.63
N ASP A 94 -5.63 -6.23 -14.90
CA ASP A 94 -6.63 -5.27 -15.42
C ASP A 94 -6.08 -3.83 -15.51
N CYS A 95 -4.79 -3.62 -15.24
CA CYS A 95 -4.14 -2.31 -15.22
C CYS A 95 -2.78 -2.33 -15.93
N GLU A 96 -2.64 -1.51 -16.98
CA GLU A 96 -1.45 -1.47 -17.85
C GLU A 96 -0.36 -0.46 -17.41
N SER A 97 -0.52 0.19 -16.26
CA SER A 97 0.47 1.18 -15.79
C SER A 97 1.75 0.53 -15.26
N ASP A 98 2.88 1.23 -15.36
CA ASP A 98 4.15 0.79 -14.76
C ASP A 98 4.01 0.49 -13.26
N TYR A 99 3.17 1.27 -12.56
CA TYR A 99 2.84 1.06 -11.17
C TYR A 99 2.16 -0.29 -10.93
N CYS A 100 1.17 -0.66 -11.75
CA CYS A 100 0.47 -1.93 -11.62
C CYS A 100 1.37 -3.12 -11.96
N HIS A 101 2.22 -2.99 -12.98
CA HIS A 101 3.22 -4.02 -13.29
C HIS A 101 4.21 -4.22 -12.13
N LEU A 102 4.71 -3.14 -11.53
CA LEU A 102 5.59 -3.24 -10.37
C LEU A 102 4.88 -3.84 -9.16
N ALA A 103 3.65 -3.42 -8.88
CA ALA A 103 2.85 -3.95 -7.78
C ALA A 103 2.58 -5.46 -7.96
N GLN A 104 2.29 -5.91 -9.18
CA GLN A 104 2.16 -7.31 -9.55
C GLN A 104 3.47 -8.10 -9.35
N MET A 105 4.61 -7.50 -9.71
CA MET A 105 5.92 -8.12 -9.45
C MET A 105 6.14 -8.33 -7.95
N ILE A 106 5.93 -7.30 -7.14
CA ILE A 106 6.08 -7.35 -5.68
C ILE A 106 5.12 -8.37 -5.06
N ASP A 107 3.90 -8.48 -5.57
CA ASP A 107 2.90 -9.50 -5.18
C ASP A 107 3.40 -10.94 -5.29
N THR A 108 4.28 -11.18 -6.26
CA THR A 108 4.77 -12.52 -6.60
C THR A 108 6.16 -12.82 -6.03
N MET A 109 6.78 -11.86 -5.37
CA MET A 109 8.13 -11.98 -4.82
C MET A 109 8.10 -12.24 -3.32
N ILE A 110 8.90 -13.20 -2.87
CA ILE A 110 9.22 -13.38 -1.45
C ILE A 110 10.40 -12.45 -1.14
N VAL A 111 10.18 -11.37 -0.39
CA VAL A 111 11.28 -10.53 0.10
C VAL A 111 11.87 -11.20 1.33
N LEU A 112 12.88 -12.05 1.16
CA LEU A 112 13.60 -12.65 2.28
C LEU A 112 14.48 -11.58 2.93
N ASP A 113 13.91 -10.73 3.79
CA ASP A 113 14.69 -9.93 4.72
C ASP A 113 14.70 -10.53 6.13
N ASP A 114 15.79 -10.28 6.81
CA ASP A 114 16.09 -10.60 8.20
C ASP A 114 15.49 -9.58 9.19
N VAL A 115 14.70 -8.62 8.70
CA VAL A 115 14.22 -7.43 9.43
C VAL A 115 12.70 -7.47 9.69
N GLY A 116 11.97 -8.44 9.11
CA GLY A 116 10.54 -8.57 9.27
C GLY A 116 9.80 -7.49 8.50
N THR A 117 9.85 -7.54 7.19
CA THR A 117 9.01 -6.70 6.34
C THR A 117 7.55 -7.20 6.43
N GLY A 118 6.62 -6.35 6.88
CA GLY A 118 5.23 -6.70 7.22
C GLY A 118 4.34 -7.17 6.06
N LEU A 119 3.09 -6.69 6.00
CA LEU A 119 2.13 -7.11 4.97
C LEU A 119 2.63 -6.84 3.53
N THR A 120 2.62 -7.86 2.67
CA THR A 120 2.82 -7.71 1.22
C THR A 120 1.52 -7.33 0.50
N ASN A 121 1.65 -6.79 -0.71
CA ASN A 121 0.52 -6.52 -1.60
C ASN A 121 -0.37 -7.78 -1.82
N GLY A 122 0.20 -8.99 -1.72
CA GLY A 122 -0.50 -10.26 -1.87
C GLY A 122 -1.51 -10.58 -0.77
N PHE A 123 -1.59 -9.74 0.27
CA PHE A 123 -2.56 -9.84 1.36
C PHE A 123 -4.03 -9.87 0.88
N ILE A 124 -4.35 -9.29 -0.28
CA ILE A 124 -5.73 -9.25 -0.80
C ILE A 124 -5.93 -10.10 -2.07
N ARG A 125 -4.93 -10.89 -2.53
CA ARG A 125 -5.13 -11.69 -3.76
C ARG A 125 -6.20 -12.78 -3.59
N TYR A 126 -6.54 -13.16 -2.34
CA TYR A 126 -7.51 -14.21 -2.00
C TYR A 126 -8.58 -13.82 -0.95
N GLY A 127 -8.93 -12.54 -0.84
CA GLY A 127 -9.90 -12.08 0.17
C GLY A 127 -9.28 -11.82 1.55
N TRP A 128 -10.03 -12.09 2.64
CA TRP A 128 -9.69 -11.69 4.02
C TRP A 128 -8.50 -12.46 4.61
N GLU A 129 -8.20 -13.67 4.12
CA GLU A 129 -7.20 -14.53 4.74
C GLU A 129 -5.82 -14.36 4.09
N PRO A 130 -4.80 -13.88 4.84
CA PRO A 130 -3.43 -13.81 4.33
C PRO A 130 -2.91 -15.21 4.00
N PRO A 131 -2.00 -15.34 3.03
CA PRO A 131 -1.30 -16.59 2.80
C PRO A 131 -0.59 -17.07 4.08
N THR A 132 -0.67 -18.37 4.33
CA THR A 132 -0.18 -19.04 5.56
C THR A 132 1.34 -19.10 5.71
N TYR A 133 2.07 -18.60 4.72
CA TYR A 133 3.53 -18.49 4.73
C TYR A 133 3.92 -17.02 4.82
N PRO A 134 5.00 -16.67 5.54
CA PRO A 134 5.41 -15.28 5.65
C PRO A 134 5.88 -14.78 4.28
N MET A 135 4.98 -14.11 3.56
CA MET A 135 5.33 -13.28 2.43
C MET A 135 5.73 -11.94 3.03
N TYR A 136 6.99 -11.84 3.42
CA TYR A 136 7.59 -10.58 3.87
C TYR A 136 7.69 -9.62 2.68
N GLY A 137 7.33 -8.35 2.89
CA GLY A 137 7.52 -7.27 1.91
C GLY A 137 6.89 -5.93 2.33
N PHE A 138 6.43 -5.15 1.36
CA PHE A 138 5.85 -3.83 1.58
C PHE A 138 4.65 -3.59 0.64
N LEU A 139 3.80 -2.65 1.01
CA LEU A 139 2.61 -2.27 0.26
C LEU A 139 2.93 -1.18 -0.76
N CYS A 140 2.57 -1.40 -2.02
CA CYS A 140 2.52 -0.37 -3.06
C CYS A 140 1.09 0.18 -3.15
N TRP A 141 0.55 0.65 -2.04
CA TRP A 141 -0.82 1.16 -1.95
C TRP A 141 -0.79 2.68 -1.80
N GLN A 142 -1.84 3.35 -2.25
CA GLN A 142 -1.93 4.79 -2.07
C GLN A 142 -2.10 5.12 -0.58
N ILE A 143 -1.51 6.22 -0.14
CA ILE A 143 -1.63 6.69 1.24
C ILE A 143 -2.33 8.04 1.23
N ILE A 144 -3.41 8.13 1.99
CA ILE A 144 -4.23 9.33 2.15
C ILE A 144 -4.07 9.89 3.56
N SER A 145 -4.11 11.22 3.67
CA SER A 145 -4.26 11.84 4.98
C SER A 145 -5.69 11.63 5.49
N THR A 146 -5.86 11.43 6.80
CA THR A 146 -7.21 11.46 7.39
C THR A 146 -7.84 12.86 7.39
N ASN A 147 -7.04 13.89 7.08
CA ASN A 147 -7.50 15.25 6.84
C ASN A 147 -7.84 15.54 5.37
N ASP A 148 -7.61 14.59 4.45
CA ASP A 148 -7.95 14.76 3.04
C ASP A 148 -9.46 14.57 2.84
N GLU A 149 -10.10 15.45 2.06
CA GLU A 149 -11.50 15.27 1.67
C GLU A 149 -11.67 14.03 0.77
N PRO A 150 -12.68 13.18 1.02
CA PRO A 150 -12.84 11.88 0.36
C PRO A 150 -13.07 11.93 -1.16
N ASP A 151 -13.45 13.09 -1.71
CA ASP A 151 -13.85 13.25 -3.11
C ASP A 151 -12.84 13.99 -3.99
N LYS A 152 -11.65 14.33 -3.47
CA LYS A 152 -10.60 14.83 -4.36
C LYS A 152 -10.00 13.65 -5.12
N PRO A 153 -10.05 13.63 -6.46
CA PRO A 153 -9.24 12.69 -7.21
C PRO A 153 -7.80 12.90 -6.75
N LEU A 154 -7.17 11.84 -6.25
CA LEU A 154 -5.73 11.84 -6.12
C LEU A 154 -5.21 12.13 -7.53
N LEU A 155 -4.62 13.31 -7.73
CA LEU A 155 -3.76 13.59 -8.87
C LEU A 155 -2.49 12.77 -8.62
N ILE A 156 -2.64 11.45 -8.66
CA ILE A 156 -1.54 10.53 -8.83
C ILE A 156 -0.97 10.89 -10.19
N GLY A 157 0.34 11.15 -10.24
CA GLY A 157 1.01 11.70 -11.42
C GLY A 157 0.46 11.06 -12.69
N GLN A 158 -0.20 11.87 -13.51
CA GLN A 158 -0.64 11.43 -14.83
C GLN A 158 0.63 11.08 -15.61
N GLU A 159 0.66 9.84 -16.13
CA GLU A 159 1.60 9.47 -17.18
C GLU A 159 1.45 10.38 -18.40
#